data_AF-Q4TBG0-F1
#
_entry.id   AF-Q4TBG0-F1
#
_cell.length_a   1.000
_cell.length_b   1.000
_cell.length_c   1.000
_cell.angle_alpha   90.00
_cell.angle_beta   90.00
_cell.angle_gamma   90.00
#
_symmetry.space_group_name_H-M   'P 1'
#
loop_
_entity.id
_entity.type
_entity.pdbx_description
1 polymer ?
#
loop_
_entity_poly.entity_id
_entity_poly.type
_entity_poly.pdbx_seq_one_letter_code
_entity_poly.pdbx_strand_id
1 'polypeptide(L)'
;MELSEKKKTSQALLGCGNGEGLTEKLLLKPRARSSLQTERVPRSSVLERLQNFLPQMAEANQKLKEQMEEAPAGRFDIERVDGAQRVIEMDVALVELSGSDSDFGEEETSTLRG
;
A
#
# COMPACT_ATOMS: atom_id res chain seq x y z
N MET A 1 -31.70 19.76 42.17
CA MET A 1 -31.32 18.45 42.73
C MET A 1 -30.32 17.85 41.77
N GLU A 2 -29.04 17.77 42.15
CA GLU A 2 -27.98 17.25 41.28
C GLU A 2 -27.46 15.95 41.91
N LEU A 3 -27.74 14.82 41.26
CA LEU A 3 -27.33 13.48 41.70
C LEU A 3 -26.04 13.13 40.96
N SER A 4 -24.89 13.42 41.57
CA SER A 4 -23.60 12.99 41.05
C SER A 4 -23.35 11.52 41.37
N GLU A 5 -23.71 10.63 40.45
CA GLU A 5 -23.38 9.21 40.54
C GLU A 5 -21.87 9.01 40.34
N LYS A 6 -21.15 8.65 41.40
CA LYS A 6 -19.75 8.25 41.32
C LYS A 6 -19.62 6.93 40.56
N LYS A 7 -19.13 7.00 39.32
CA LYS A 7 -18.74 5.82 38.52
C LYS A 7 -17.71 4.99 39.29
N LYS A 8 -18.08 3.79 39.71
CA LYS A 8 -17.15 2.80 40.28
C LYS A 8 -16.32 2.20 39.14
N THR A 9 -15.14 2.73 38.88
CA THR A 9 -14.20 2.12 37.93
C THR A 9 -13.31 1.14 38.68
N SER A 10 -13.31 -0.13 38.27
CA SER A 10 -12.45 -1.15 38.85
C SER A 10 -11.02 -0.91 38.39
N GLN A 11 -10.15 -0.48 39.31
CA GLN A 11 -8.72 -0.28 39.03
C GLN A 11 -7.90 -1.57 39.08
N ALA A 12 -8.54 -2.70 39.41
CA ALA A 12 -7.87 -3.99 39.61
C ALA A 12 -7.18 -4.53 38.34
N LEU A 13 -7.50 -3.99 37.17
CA LEU A 13 -6.96 -4.43 35.87
C LEU A 13 -5.98 -3.41 35.24
N LEU A 14 -5.71 -2.29 35.91
CA LEU A 14 -4.92 -1.19 35.34
C LEU A 14 -3.41 -1.26 35.67
N GLY A 15 -2.98 -2.22 36.49
CA GLY A 15 -1.57 -2.42 36.81
C GLY A 15 -0.83 -3.20 35.71
N CYS A 16 0.15 -2.57 35.06
CA CYS A 16 1.09 -3.25 34.17
C CYS A 16 2.44 -3.42 34.89
N GLY A 17 2.89 -4.67 35.07
CA GLY A 17 4.20 -4.99 35.67
C GLY A 17 4.12 -5.64 37.05
N ASN A 18 4.90 -6.72 37.21
CA ASN A 18 5.00 -7.62 38.39
C ASN A 18 3.65 -8.01 39.03
N GLY A 19 2.79 -8.61 38.22
CA GLY A 19 1.51 -9.15 38.66
C GLY A 19 1.63 -10.54 39.27
N GLU A 20 1.77 -10.62 40.59
CA GLU A 20 1.57 -11.88 41.34
C GLU A 20 0.08 -12.27 41.44
N GLY A 21 -0.87 -11.43 41.00
CA GLY A 21 -2.31 -11.66 41.18
C GLY A 21 -3.12 -12.05 39.94
N LEU A 22 -2.59 -11.89 38.71
CA LEU A 22 -3.36 -12.14 37.48
C LEU A 22 -3.34 -13.62 37.07
N THR A 23 -2.21 -14.30 37.29
CA THR A 23 -2.02 -15.71 36.95
C THR A 23 -2.95 -16.62 37.75
N GLU A 24 -3.15 -16.34 39.04
CA GLU A 24 -4.03 -17.12 39.92
C GLU A 24 -5.51 -16.97 39.56
N LYS A 25 -5.95 -15.74 39.22
CA LYS A 25 -7.35 -15.46 38.86
C LYS A 25 -7.74 -15.96 37.47
N LEU A 26 -6.77 -16.06 36.57
CA LEU A 26 -6.99 -16.51 35.19
C LEU A 26 -6.53 -17.96 34.96
N LEU A 27 -6.11 -18.68 36.00
CA LEU A 27 -5.54 -20.03 35.92
C LEU A 27 -4.43 -20.15 34.85
N LEU A 28 -3.70 -19.06 34.62
CA LEU A 28 -2.61 -19.03 33.66
C LEU A 28 -1.37 -19.64 34.33
N LYS A 29 -0.83 -20.72 33.75
CA LYS A 29 0.44 -21.30 34.20
C LYS A 29 1.51 -20.20 34.20
N PRO A 30 2.30 -20.03 35.28
CA PRO A 30 3.40 -19.07 35.30
C PRO A 30 4.33 -19.39 34.13
N ARG A 31 4.36 -18.52 33.11
CA ARG A 31 5.28 -18.70 32.00
C ARG A 31 6.68 -18.39 32.50
N ALA A 32 7.56 -19.39 32.43
CA ALA A 32 8.99 -19.17 32.55
C ALA A 32 9.37 -17.98 31.66
N ARG A 33 10.27 -17.12 32.13
CA ARG A 33 10.75 -15.91 31.44
C ARG A 33 11.56 -16.23 30.16
N SER A 34 11.06 -17.11 29.29
CA SER A 34 11.48 -17.12 27.90
C SER A 34 11.07 -15.77 27.33
N SER A 35 12.04 -14.96 26.90
CA SER A 35 11.75 -13.71 26.22
C SER A 35 10.79 -14.00 25.06
N LEU A 36 9.61 -13.36 25.10
CA LEU A 36 8.70 -13.41 23.97
C LEU A 36 9.40 -12.66 22.84
N GLN A 37 9.99 -13.41 21.91
CA GLN A 37 10.64 -12.82 20.75
C GLN A 37 9.56 -12.50 19.73
N THR A 38 9.43 -11.22 19.40
CA THR A 38 8.64 -10.77 18.26
C THR A 38 9.54 -10.69 17.05
N GLU A 39 9.11 -11.28 15.94
CA GLU A 39 9.78 -11.14 14.65
C GLU A 39 9.15 -10.00 13.87
N ARG A 40 9.99 -9.22 13.17
CA ARG A 40 9.51 -8.16 12.30
C ARG A 40 9.06 -8.80 10.98
N VAL A 41 7.81 -8.54 10.59
CA VAL A 41 7.29 -9.00 9.30
C VAL A 41 8.15 -8.41 8.16
N PRO A 42 8.59 -9.24 7.20
CA PRO A 42 9.35 -8.77 6.05
C PRO A 42 8.53 -7.79 5.21
N ARG A 43 9.22 -6.90 4.48
CA ARG A 43 8.56 -5.92 3.62
C ARG A 43 7.86 -6.63 2.45
N SER A 44 6.65 -6.18 2.12
CA SER A 44 5.91 -6.67 0.95
C SER A 44 6.56 -6.15 -0.34
N SER A 45 6.81 -7.05 -1.29
CA SER A 45 7.34 -6.71 -2.62
C SER A 45 6.36 -5.84 -3.42
N VAL A 46 5.05 -5.96 -3.16
CA VAL A 46 4.02 -5.09 -3.78
C VAL A 46 4.17 -3.66 -3.27
N LEU A 47 4.34 -3.49 -1.96
CA LEU A 47 4.50 -2.16 -1.36
C LEU A 47 5.80 -1.48 -1.79
N GLU A 48 6.86 -2.26 -2.00
CA GLU A 48 8.13 -1.76 -2.55
C GLU A 48 7.97 -1.26 -4.00
N ARG A 49 7.27 -2.02 -4.86
CA ARG A 49 6.98 -1.56 -6.24
C ARG A 49 6.14 -0.29 -6.25
N LEU A 50 5.15 -0.18 -5.37
CA LEU A 50 4.34 1.03 -5.25
C LEU A 50 5.15 2.24 -4.80
N GLN A 51 6.08 2.04 -3.85
CA GLN A 51 6.97 3.10 -3.40
C GLN A 51 7.77 3.69 -4.56
N ASN A 52 8.20 2.84 -5.51
CA ASN A 52 8.97 3.26 -6.68
C ASN A 52 8.09 3.82 -7.82
N PHE A 53 6.86 3.30 -7.97
CA PHE A 53 5.96 3.68 -9.07
C PHE A 53 5.26 5.03 -8.84
N LEU A 54 4.78 5.30 -7.62
CA LEU A 54 3.99 6.51 -7.34
C LEU A 54 4.72 7.83 -7.66
N PRO A 55 6.03 7.98 -7.38
CA PRO A 55 6.78 9.16 -7.79
C PRO A 55 6.83 9.35 -9.31
N GLN A 56 7.05 8.27 -10.07
CA GLN A 56 7.10 8.32 -11.54
C GLN A 56 5.73 8.71 -12.12
N MET A 57 4.65 8.15 -11.57
CA MET A 57 3.29 8.51 -11.94
C MET A 57 2.98 9.98 -11.61
N ALA A 58 3.44 10.48 -10.46
CA ALA A 58 3.24 11.87 -10.08
C ALA A 58 3.95 12.83 -11.05
N GLU A 59 5.20 12.53 -11.43
CA GLU A 59 5.96 13.30 -12.42
C GLU A 59 5.27 13.28 -13.79
N ALA A 60 4.85 12.09 -14.26
CA ALA A 60 4.12 11.95 -15.52
C ALA A 60 2.81 12.75 -15.52
N ASN A 61 2.08 12.74 -14.40
CA ASN A 61 0.85 13.52 -14.24
C ASN A 61 1.10 15.02 -14.27
N GLN A 62 2.20 15.49 -13.69
CA GLN A 62 2.56 16.91 -13.73
C GLN A 62 2.91 17.33 -15.17
N LYS A 63 3.73 16.55 -15.85
CA LYS A 63 4.07 16.79 -17.26
C LYS A 63 2.83 16.79 -18.15
N LEU A 64 1.90 15.85 -17.93
CA LEU A 64 0.64 15.80 -18.66
C LEU A 64 -0.19 17.07 -18.44
N LYS A 65 -0.28 17.58 -17.20
CA LYS A 65 -0.99 18.82 -16.91
C LYS A 65 -0.39 20.01 -17.66
N GLU A 66 0.92 20.18 -17.61
CA GLU A 66 1.62 21.25 -18.33
C GLU A 66 1.33 21.17 -19.85
N GLN A 67 1.38 19.96 -20.43
CA GLN A 67 1.05 19.76 -21.83
C GLN A 67 -0.43 20.03 -22.16
N MET A 68 -1.35 19.73 -21.25
CA MET A 68 -2.78 20.00 -21.43
C MET A 68 -3.09 21.50 -21.42
N GLU A 69 -2.32 22.31 -20.68
CA GLU A 69 -2.47 23.77 -20.68
C GLU A 69 -1.99 24.39 -22.00
N GLU A 70 -0.93 23.86 -22.59
CA GLU A 70 -0.38 24.34 -23.87
C GLU A 70 -1.13 23.81 -25.10
N ALA A 71 -1.73 22.62 -24.98
CA ALA A 71 -2.36 21.95 -26.11
C ALA A 71 -3.79 22.44 -26.41
N PRO A 72 -4.24 22.30 -27.66
CA PRO A 72 -5.63 22.52 -28.03
C PRO A 72 -6.58 21.59 -27.27
N ALA A 73 -7.79 22.10 -26.98
CA ALA A 73 -8.87 21.29 -26.42
C ALA A 73 -9.16 20.06 -27.29
N GLY A 74 -9.27 18.89 -26.67
CA GLY A 74 -9.54 17.62 -27.35
C GLY A 74 -8.30 16.90 -27.91
N ARG A 75 -7.08 17.41 -27.71
CA ARG A 75 -5.84 16.65 -28.01
C ARG A 75 -5.69 15.44 -27.09
N PHE A 76 -6.04 15.61 -25.81
CA PHE A 76 -5.97 14.59 -24.77
C PHE A 76 -7.37 14.06 -24.44
N ASP A 77 -8.13 13.68 -25.47
CA ASP A 77 -9.43 13.06 -25.34
C ASP A 77 -9.27 11.53 -25.29
N ILE A 78 -9.53 10.95 -24.12
CA ILE A 78 -9.38 9.50 -23.88
C ILE A 78 -10.51 8.67 -24.49
N GLU A 79 -11.62 9.30 -24.90
CA GLU A 79 -12.75 8.62 -25.56
C GLU A 79 -12.58 8.61 -27.09
N ARG A 80 -11.69 9.46 -27.62
CA ARG A 80 -11.44 9.58 -29.06
C ARG A 80 -10.55 8.46 -29.58
N VAL A 81 -11.18 7.38 -29.99
CA VAL A 81 -10.51 6.22 -30.64
C VAL A 81 -10.36 6.37 -32.16
N ASP A 82 -10.94 7.42 -32.75
CA ASP A 82 -10.94 7.64 -34.19
C ASP A 82 -9.53 7.90 -34.73
N GLY A 83 -9.03 6.98 -35.56
CA GLY A 83 -7.70 7.08 -36.17
C GLY A 83 -6.54 6.70 -35.23
N ALA A 84 -6.83 6.25 -34.02
CA ALA A 84 -5.83 5.69 -33.12
C ALA A 84 -5.46 4.25 -33.53
N GLN A 85 -4.26 3.82 -33.14
CA GLN A 85 -3.87 2.41 -33.21
C GLN A 85 -4.81 1.58 -32.31
N ARG A 86 -4.96 0.27 -32.56
CA ARG A 86 -5.81 -0.59 -31.72
C ARG A 86 -5.40 -0.48 -30.24
N VAL A 87 -6.25 0.12 -29.41
CA VAL A 87 -6.01 0.30 -27.97
C VAL A 87 -6.79 -0.78 -27.20
N ILE A 88 -6.17 -1.35 -26.18
CA ILE A 88 -6.81 -2.29 -25.25
C ILE A 88 -6.94 -1.57 -23.91
N GLU A 89 -8.16 -1.45 -23.41
CA GLU A 89 -8.43 -0.99 -22.05
C GLU A 89 -7.85 -1.99 -21.05
N MET A 90 -7.09 -1.49 -20.06
CA MET A 90 -6.47 -2.32 -19.05
C MET A 90 -6.88 -1.87 -17.65
N ASP A 91 -7.66 -2.72 -16.98
CA ASP A 91 -7.95 -2.57 -15.56
C ASP A 91 -6.70 -2.88 -14.73
N VAL A 92 -6.26 -1.91 -13.91
CA VAL A 92 -5.08 -2.08 -13.04
C VAL A 92 -5.54 -2.57 -11.67
N ALA A 93 -5.12 -3.78 -11.29
CA ALA A 93 -5.33 -4.35 -9.96
C ALA A 93 -4.01 -4.71 -9.29
N LEU A 94 -3.94 -4.54 -7.96
CA LEU A 94 -2.78 -4.95 -7.17
C LEU A 94 -2.88 -6.44 -6.84
N VAL A 95 -2.14 -7.25 -7.58
CA VAL A 95 -2.03 -8.70 -7.36
C VAL A 95 -0.59 -9.03 -6.94
N GLU A 96 -0.44 -9.97 -6.02
CA GLU A 96 0.87 -10.53 -5.67
C GLU A 96 1.42 -11.34 -6.85
N LEU A 97 2.15 -10.67 -7.74
CA LEU A 97 2.85 -11.33 -8.84
C LEU A 97 4.02 -12.14 -8.24
N SER A 98 3.94 -13.46 -8.31
CA SER A 98 5.10 -14.33 -8.06
C SER A 98 6.11 -14.06 -9.18
N GLY A 99 7.28 -13.53 -8.82
CA GLY A 99 8.37 -13.10 -9.69
C GLY A 99 8.30 -13.60 -11.13
N SER A 100 7.80 -12.76 -12.03
CA SER A 100 8.04 -12.90 -13.45
C SER A 100 8.76 -11.63 -13.88
N ASP A 101 10.08 -11.73 -13.97
CA ASP A 101 10.90 -10.83 -14.75
C ASP A 101 10.57 -11.10 -16.21
N SER A 102 9.52 -10.47 -16.73
CA SER A 102 9.30 -10.40 -18.17
C SER A 102 10.13 -9.25 -18.69
N ASP A 103 11.37 -9.56 -19.10
CA ASP A 103 12.21 -8.69 -19.92
C ASP A 103 11.45 -8.39 -21.23
N PHE A 104 10.90 -7.18 -21.33
CA PHE A 104 10.37 -6.68 -22.59
C PHE A 104 11.56 -6.32 -23.48
N GLY A 105 11.91 -7.25 -24.37
CA GLY A 105 12.96 -7.10 -25.36
C GLY A 105 12.76 -5.86 -26.23
N GLU A 106 13.86 -5.16 -26.43
CA GLU A 106 14.01 -3.98 -27.26
C GLU A 106 13.77 -4.36 -28.73
N GLU A 107 12.58 -4.08 -29.28
CA GLU A 107 12.36 -4.18 -30.73
C GLU A 107 13.00 -2.96 -31.43
N GLU A 108 14.26 -3.13 -31.81
CA GLU A 108 14.99 -2.29 -32.77
C GLU A 108 14.23 -2.24 -34.11
N THR A 109 13.46 -1.18 -34.36
CA THR A 109 12.94 -0.90 -35.70
C THR A 109 14.09 -0.32 -36.54
N SER A 110 14.88 -1.20 -37.13
CA SER A 110 15.99 -0.83 -38.01
C SER A 110 15.51 0.01 -39.21
N THR A 111 16.06 1.21 -39.29
CA THR A 111 16.02 2.22 -40.35
C THR A 111 15.88 1.70 -41.79
N LEU A 112 14.94 2.29 -42.54
CA LEU A 112 14.84 2.22 -44.01
C LEU A 112 16.19 2.49 -44.69
N ARG A 113 16.65 1.58 -45.56
CA ARG A 113 17.59 1.91 -46.63
C ARG A 113 17.53 0.90 -47.78
N GLY A 114 17.28 1.41 -48.99
CA GLY A 114 17.47 0.70 -50.26
C GLY A 114 16.23 0.71 -51.14
#